data_AF-A0A7C3XZV1-F1
#
_entry.id   AF-A0A7C3XZV1-F1
#
_cell.length_a   1.000
_cell.length_b   1.000
_cell.length_c   1.000
_cell.angle_alpha   90.00
_cell.angle_beta   90.00
_cell.angle_gamma   90.00
#
_symmetry.space_group_name_H-M   'P 1'
#
loop_
_entity.id
_entity.type
_entity.pdbx_description
1 polymer ?
#
loop_
_entity_poly.entity_id
_entity_poly.type
_entity_poly.pdbx_seq_one_letter_code
_entity_poly.pdbx_strand_id
1 'polypeptide(L)'
;MVKNTTKPGSEAKENSKQGLKKEVSQKVEIPKEVSAQEKEDAKKETKPQKVDVIKKIIELHNDGFSTSKIGLILKSEYKIYNVKKYCGKTITQILEENKLVQEIPEDLSNLLKRAVKLIRHMKANKKDMTSKYGYQRTVSKIRRLAKYYKRVGKLPKGWAYSEEQAAILVK
;
A
#
# COMPACT_ATOMS: atom_id res chain seq x y z
N MET A 1 66.51 -10.75 -13.06
CA MET A 1 67.86 -10.61 -12.47
C MET A 1 67.66 -10.73 -10.96
N VAL A 2 68.11 -11.73 -10.21
CA VAL A 2 69.27 -12.61 -10.35
C VAL A 2 69.08 -13.86 -9.45
N LYS A 3 69.36 -15.04 -10.03
CA LYS A 3 69.82 -16.32 -9.42
C LYS A 3 68.81 -17.27 -8.73
N ASN A 4 68.34 -18.21 -9.55
CA ASN A 4 68.35 -19.66 -9.27
C ASN A 4 69.71 -20.12 -8.71
N THR A 5 69.73 -21.18 -7.90
CA THR A 5 70.26 -22.53 -8.24
C THR A 5 70.38 -23.37 -6.97
N THR A 6 69.54 -24.40 -6.79
CA THR A 6 69.84 -25.82 -7.14
C THR A 6 70.51 -26.59 -6.00
N LYS A 7 69.85 -27.62 -5.45
CA LYS A 7 70.33 -28.99 -5.71
C LYS A 7 69.24 -30.08 -5.56
N PRO A 8 69.26 -31.11 -6.43
CA PRO A 8 68.17 -32.04 -6.66
C PRO A 8 68.51 -33.46 -6.15
N GLY A 9 67.59 -34.39 -6.40
CA GLY A 9 67.79 -35.84 -6.28
C GLY A 9 67.01 -36.40 -5.09
N SER A 10 66.20 -37.42 -5.22
CA SER A 10 66.26 -38.54 -6.17
C SER A 10 64.85 -39.03 -6.52
N GLU A 11 64.61 -39.18 -7.82
CA GLU A 11 63.50 -39.94 -8.35
C GLU A 11 63.62 -41.43 -8.00
N ALA A 12 62.43 -42.04 -8.06
CA ALA A 12 62.18 -43.42 -8.42
C ALA A 12 62.05 -44.44 -7.29
N LYS A 13 60.87 -45.08 -7.36
CA LYS A 13 60.53 -46.48 -7.10
C LYS A 13 59.60 -46.66 -5.90
N GLU A 14 58.52 -47.43 -5.96
CA GLU A 14 57.89 -48.22 -7.02
C GLU A 14 56.63 -48.80 -6.36
N ASN A 15 55.52 -48.72 -7.10
CA ASN A 15 54.35 -49.58 -7.03
C ASN A 15 53.74 -50.02 -5.68
N SER A 16 52.50 -49.57 -5.51
CA SER A 16 51.31 -50.40 -5.25
C SER A 16 51.53 -51.59 -4.32
N LYS A 17 51.06 -51.46 -3.08
CA LYS A 17 50.31 -52.53 -2.42
C LYS A 17 49.58 -51.93 -1.22
N GLN A 18 48.25 -52.01 -1.31
CA GLN A 18 47.41 -52.55 -0.26
C GLN A 18 47.37 -51.80 1.08
N GLY A 19 46.19 -51.29 1.37
CA GLY A 19 45.59 -51.52 2.69
C GLY A 19 45.70 -50.36 3.67
N LEU A 20 44.55 -49.70 3.83
CA LEU A 20 43.91 -49.46 5.13
C LEU A 20 44.81 -48.99 6.28
N LYS A 21 44.74 -47.68 6.52
CA LYS A 21 44.78 -46.92 7.79
C LYS A 21 44.90 -45.45 7.34
N LYS A 22 44.30 -44.43 7.93
CA LYS A 22 43.42 -44.16 9.07
C LYS A 22 43.34 -42.63 9.04
N GLU A 23 42.17 -42.05 9.34
CA GLU A 23 41.99 -40.63 9.75
C GLU A 23 42.30 -39.60 8.64
N VAL A 24 41.49 -38.59 8.31
CA VAL A 24 40.55 -37.77 9.05
C VAL A 24 39.49 -37.34 8.03
N SER A 25 38.22 -37.63 8.28
CA SER A 25 37.12 -36.93 7.61
C SER A 25 36.25 -36.36 8.70
N GLN A 26 36.44 -35.05 8.94
CA GLN A 26 35.54 -34.27 9.75
C GLN A 26 34.13 -34.42 9.16
N LYS A 27 33.27 -34.97 9.99
CA LYS A 27 31.83 -35.08 9.76
C LYS A 27 31.31 -33.66 9.61
N VAL A 28 31.12 -33.20 8.38
CA VAL A 28 30.32 -32.02 8.09
C VAL A 28 28.89 -32.45 8.40
N GLU A 29 28.44 -32.14 9.62
CA GLU A 29 27.05 -32.30 10.01
C GLU A 29 26.21 -31.41 9.11
N ILE A 30 25.58 -32.06 8.13
CA ILE A 30 24.47 -31.49 7.35
C ILE A 30 23.44 -31.01 8.38
N PRO A 31 23.09 -29.71 8.43
CA PRO A 31 22.12 -29.21 9.38
C PRO A 31 20.81 -29.98 9.21
N LYS A 32 20.34 -30.55 10.32
CA LYS A 32 19.05 -31.24 10.46
C LYS A 32 17.96 -30.44 9.75
N GLU A 33 17.15 -31.15 8.97
CA GLU A 33 15.88 -30.65 8.45
C GLU A 33 15.13 -29.90 9.55
N VAL A 34 15.01 -28.59 9.36
CA VAL A 34 14.24 -27.71 10.23
C VAL A 34 12.80 -28.19 10.18
N SER A 35 12.27 -28.61 11.33
CA SER A 35 10.93 -29.18 11.48
C SER A 35 9.86 -28.25 10.86
N ALA A 36 8.86 -28.84 10.22
CA ALA A 36 7.79 -28.11 9.54
C ALA A 36 7.00 -27.15 10.45
N GLN A 37 7.06 -27.37 11.78
CA GLN A 37 6.39 -26.57 12.80
C GLN A 37 7.06 -25.20 13.02
N GLU A 38 8.39 -25.10 12.99
CA GLU A 38 9.09 -23.81 13.14
C GLU A 38 8.88 -22.89 11.92
N LYS A 39 8.63 -23.47 10.74
CA LYS A 39 8.25 -22.71 9.53
C LYS A 39 6.80 -22.22 9.56
N GLU A 40 5.92 -22.84 10.34
CA GLU A 40 4.55 -22.35 10.55
C GLU A 40 4.50 -21.21 11.59
N ASP A 41 5.30 -21.29 12.64
CA ASP A 41 5.30 -20.27 13.71
C ASP A 41 5.98 -18.96 13.26
N ALA A 42 7.06 -19.02 12.47
CA ALA A 42 7.65 -17.83 11.83
C ALA A 42 6.71 -17.16 10.79
N LYS A 43 5.71 -17.90 10.28
CA LYS A 43 4.70 -17.40 9.33
C LYS A 43 3.50 -16.74 10.02
N LYS A 44 3.36 -16.91 11.34
CA LYS A 44 2.36 -16.22 12.17
C LYS A 44 2.81 -14.84 12.64
N GLU A 45 4.11 -14.61 12.84
CA GLU A 45 4.61 -13.36 13.44
C GLU A 45 4.53 -12.12 12.54
N THR A 46 4.30 -12.27 11.23
CA THR A 46 4.27 -11.14 10.29
C THR A 46 2.86 -10.73 9.84
N LYS A 47 1.80 -11.23 10.48
CA LYS A 47 0.41 -10.85 10.17
C LYS A 47 -0.17 -10.03 11.33
N PRO A 48 -0.37 -8.70 11.19
CA PRO A 48 -0.93 -7.87 12.26
C PRO A 48 -2.33 -8.38 12.63
N GLN A 49 -2.70 -8.47 13.91
CA GLN A 49 -4.01 -9.03 14.25
C GLN A 49 -5.14 -8.16 13.66
N LYS A 50 -6.30 -8.77 13.37
CA LYS A 50 -7.44 -8.06 12.74
C LYS A 50 -7.86 -6.81 13.53
N VAL A 51 -7.75 -6.87 14.86
CA VAL A 51 -8.08 -5.77 15.78
C VAL A 51 -7.13 -4.58 15.59
N ASP A 52 -5.84 -4.85 15.36
CA ASP A 52 -4.82 -3.81 15.21
C ASP A 52 -5.03 -3.00 13.93
N VAL A 53 -5.46 -3.68 12.84
CA VAL A 53 -5.73 -3.03 11.56
C VAL A 53 -6.90 -2.04 11.65
N ILE A 54 -7.97 -2.40 12.38
CA ILE A 54 -9.13 -1.52 12.56
C ILE A 54 -8.73 -0.27 13.34
N LYS A 55 -7.97 -0.43 14.44
CA LYS A 55 -7.46 0.70 15.22
C LYS A 55 -6.59 1.61 14.36
N LYS A 56 -5.69 1.03 13.56
CA LYS A 56 -4.82 1.81 12.67
C LYS A 56 -5.61 2.59 11.61
N ILE A 57 -6.68 2.02 11.06
CA ILE A 57 -7.57 2.73 10.13
C ILE A 57 -8.19 3.96 10.80
N ILE A 58 -8.61 3.83 12.05
CA ILE A 58 -9.21 4.94 12.82
C ILE A 58 -8.16 6.03 13.10
N GLU A 59 -6.96 5.65 13.53
CA GLU A 59 -5.84 6.58 13.73
C GLU A 59 -5.53 7.37 12.45
N LEU A 60 -5.33 6.66 11.33
CA LEU A 60 -5.02 7.31 10.05
C LEU A 60 -6.16 8.20 9.56
N HIS A 61 -7.41 7.87 9.87
CA HIS A 61 -8.54 8.73 9.55
C HIS A 61 -8.54 10.00 10.42
N ASN A 62 -8.22 9.89 11.70
CA ASN A 62 -8.10 11.04 12.62
C ASN A 62 -6.94 11.96 12.22
N ASP A 63 -5.86 11.40 11.65
CA ASP A 63 -4.77 12.16 11.04
C ASP A 63 -5.19 12.91 9.76
N GLY A 64 -6.44 12.73 9.30
CA GLY A 64 -7.01 13.40 8.15
C GLY A 64 -6.70 12.75 6.81
N PHE A 65 -6.20 11.50 6.79
CA PHE A 65 -5.99 10.78 5.54
C PHE A 65 -7.32 10.31 4.94
N SER A 66 -7.44 10.43 3.62
CA SER A 66 -8.62 9.97 2.90
C SER A 66 -8.65 8.44 2.80
N THR A 67 -9.83 7.84 2.61
CA THR A 67 -9.99 6.37 2.60
C THR A 67 -9.12 5.69 1.55
N SER A 68 -8.96 6.35 0.39
CA SER A 68 -8.08 5.90 -0.69
C SER A 68 -6.60 5.90 -0.26
N LYS A 69 -6.18 6.94 0.47
CA LYS A 69 -4.81 7.08 0.96
C LYS A 69 -4.51 6.11 2.11
N ILE A 70 -5.47 5.88 3.00
CA ILE A 70 -5.39 4.84 4.04
C ILE A 70 -5.11 3.48 3.39
N GLY A 71 -5.83 3.12 2.32
CA GLY A 71 -5.58 1.87 1.60
C GLY A 71 -4.16 1.76 1.01
N LEU A 72 -3.57 2.87 0.55
CA LEU A 72 -2.19 2.90 0.06
C LEU A 72 -1.19 2.71 1.20
N ILE A 73 -1.40 3.38 2.33
CA ILE A 73 -0.54 3.28 3.54
C ILE A 73 -0.56 1.84 4.09
N LEU A 74 -1.75 1.25 4.22
CA LEU A 74 -1.91 -0.14 4.65
C LEU A 74 -1.19 -1.12 3.71
N LYS A 75 -1.14 -0.81 2.42
CA LYS A 75 -0.42 -1.61 1.44
C LYS A 75 1.11 -1.45 1.57
N SER A 76 1.62 -0.22 1.66
CA SER A 76 3.05 0.05 1.66
C SER A 76 3.74 -0.31 2.97
N GLU A 77 3.13 0.03 4.10
CA GLU A 77 3.73 -0.14 5.43
C GLU A 77 3.40 -1.49 6.03
N TYR A 78 2.11 -1.88 5.95
CA TYR A 78 1.59 -3.08 6.64
C TYR A 78 1.45 -4.29 5.73
N LYS A 79 1.76 -4.16 4.42
CA LYS A 79 1.65 -5.23 3.40
C LYS A 79 0.24 -5.82 3.30
N ILE A 80 -0.79 -5.02 3.62
CA ILE A 80 -2.20 -5.42 3.52
C ILE A 80 -2.75 -4.99 2.16
N TYR A 81 -2.86 -5.93 1.23
CA TYR A 81 -3.34 -5.64 -0.14
C TYR A 81 -4.85 -5.53 -0.26
N ASN A 82 -5.60 -6.25 0.59
CA ASN A 82 -7.06 -6.28 0.52
C ASN A 82 -7.68 -6.32 1.93
N VAL A 83 -8.11 -5.14 2.40
CA VAL A 83 -8.73 -4.95 3.71
C VAL A 83 -10.03 -5.75 3.84
N LYS A 84 -10.83 -5.84 2.78
CA LYS A 84 -12.08 -6.60 2.80
C LYS A 84 -11.85 -8.09 3.04
N LYS A 85 -10.84 -8.68 2.39
CA LYS A 85 -10.46 -10.09 2.64
C LYS A 85 -9.90 -10.30 4.05
N TYR A 86 -9.20 -9.29 4.59
CA TYR A 86 -8.56 -9.39 5.89
C TYR A 86 -9.53 -9.23 7.07
N CYS A 87 -10.29 -8.15 7.07
CA CYS A 87 -11.19 -7.75 8.15
C CYS A 87 -12.65 -8.17 7.92
N GLY A 88 -13.01 -8.62 6.71
CA GLY A 88 -14.40 -8.94 6.33
C GLY A 88 -15.24 -7.71 5.96
N LYS A 89 -14.75 -6.50 6.24
CA LYS A 89 -15.43 -5.22 6.03
C LYS A 89 -14.58 -4.29 5.16
N THR A 90 -15.22 -3.37 4.46
CA THR A 90 -14.51 -2.30 3.73
C THR A 90 -14.07 -1.19 4.68
N ILE A 91 -13.08 -0.39 4.27
CA ILE A 91 -12.63 0.78 5.05
C ILE A 91 -13.80 1.71 5.36
N THR A 92 -14.68 1.96 4.38
CA THR A 92 -15.87 2.79 4.55
C THR A 92 -16.83 2.22 5.61
N GLN A 93 -17.06 0.91 5.59
CA GLN A 93 -17.93 0.25 6.59
C GLN A 93 -17.33 0.33 8.00
N ILE A 94 -16.00 0.17 8.12
CA ILE A 94 -15.30 0.31 9.41
C ILE A 94 -15.49 1.73 9.96
N LEU A 95 -15.41 2.76 9.10
CA LEU A 95 -15.65 4.14 9.52
C LEU A 95 -17.12 4.42 9.87
N GLU A 96 -18.06 3.81 9.13
CA GLU A 96 -19.50 3.85 9.40
C GLU A 96 -19.85 3.28 10.78
N GLU A 97 -19.28 2.13 11.15
CA GLU A 97 -19.50 1.51 12.46
C GLU A 97 -18.96 2.35 13.61
N ASN A 98 -17.85 3.06 13.39
CA ASN A 98 -17.23 3.93 14.39
C ASN A 98 -17.81 5.35 14.39
N LYS A 99 -18.85 5.65 13.59
CA LYS A 99 -19.49 6.97 13.46
C LYS A 99 -18.55 8.11 13.05
N LEU A 100 -17.43 7.80 12.40
CA LEU A 100 -16.44 8.79 11.92
C LEU A 100 -16.68 9.18 10.46
N VAL A 101 -17.92 9.11 10.00
CA VAL A 101 -18.26 9.27 8.57
C VAL A 101 -18.43 10.73 8.21
N GLN A 102 -17.85 11.11 7.08
CA GLN A 102 -18.11 12.39 6.45
C GLN A 102 -19.53 12.40 5.84
N GLU A 103 -20.31 13.45 6.12
CA GLU A 103 -21.66 13.61 5.57
C GLU A 103 -21.67 13.60 4.03
N ILE A 104 -20.60 14.14 3.43
CA ILE A 104 -20.41 14.17 1.98
C ILE A 104 -19.41 13.08 1.60
N PRO A 105 -19.75 12.23 0.61
CA PRO A 105 -18.81 11.25 0.06
C PRO A 105 -17.48 11.87 -0.42
N GLU A 106 -16.37 11.16 -0.19
CA GLU A 106 -15.00 11.61 -0.51
C GLU A 106 -14.85 11.99 -2.00
N ASP A 107 -15.43 11.19 -2.90
CA ASP A 107 -15.37 11.40 -4.35
C ASP A 107 -16.03 12.71 -4.78
N LEU A 108 -17.20 13.02 -4.21
CA LEU A 108 -17.91 14.27 -4.46
C LEU A 108 -17.12 15.46 -3.89
N SER A 109 -16.62 15.35 -2.66
CA SER A 109 -15.76 16.36 -2.03
C SER A 109 -14.53 16.69 -2.88
N ASN A 110 -13.85 15.68 -3.40
CA ASN A 110 -12.66 15.87 -4.25
C ASN A 110 -12.98 16.59 -5.56
N LEU A 111 -14.14 16.33 -6.18
CA LEU A 111 -14.57 17.05 -7.38
C LEU A 111 -14.95 18.50 -7.07
N LEU A 112 -15.59 18.77 -5.93
CA LEU A 112 -15.89 20.12 -5.46
C LEU A 112 -14.59 20.91 -5.27
N LYS A 113 -13.60 20.34 -4.59
CA LYS A 113 -12.25 20.93 -4.43
C LYS A 113 -11.62 21.32 -5.77
N ARG A 114 -11.68 20.40 -6.74
CA ARG A 114 -11.16 20.65 -8.09
C ARG A 114 -11.94 21.75 -8.81
N ALA A 115 -13.25 21.78 -8.70
CA ALA A 115 -14.09 22.81 -9.30
C ALA A 115 -13.77 24.21 -8.74
N VAL A 116 -13.65 24.34 -7.42
CA VAL A 116 -13.27 25.60 -6.76
C VAL A 116 -11.89 26.10 -7.23
N LYS A 117 -10.91 25.19 -7.36
CA LYS A 117 -9.58 25.53 -7.90
C LYS A 117 -9.65 26.05 -9.34
N LEU A 118 -10.47 25.42 -10.19
CA LEU A 118 -10.67 25.84 -11.57
C LEU A 118 -11.37 27.20 -11.67
N ILE A 119 -12.38 27.45 -10.83
CA ILE A 119 -13.05 28.76 -10.74
C ILE A 119 -12.02 29.84 -10.37
N ARG A 120 -11.17 29.58 -9.37
CA ARG A 120 -10.12 30.53 -8.97
C ARG A 120 -9.15 30.82 -10.12
N HIS A 121 -8.74 29.81 -10.87
CA HIS A 121 -7.88 29.96 -12.04
C HIS A 121 -8.54 30.75 -13.16
N MET A 122 -9.81 30.46 -13.49
CA MET A 122 -10.58 31.15 -14.53
C MET A 122 -10.87 32.61 -14.19
N LYS A 123 -11.04 32.94 -12.90
CA LYS A 123 -11.20 34.34 -12.45
C LYS A 123 -9.99 35.19 -12.80
N ALA A 124 -8.77 34.64 -12.66
CA ALA A 124 -7.54 35.30 -13.09
C ALA A 124 -7.35 35.24 -14.62
N ASN A 125 -7.66 34.10 -15.24
CA ASN A 125 -7.40 33.83 -16.66
C ASN A 125 -8.70 33.65 -17.45
N LYS A 126 -9.37 34.77 -17.76
CA LYS A 126 -10.70 34.75 -18.42
C LYS A 126 -10.69 34.17 -19.84
N LYS A 127 -9.54 34.19 -20.53
CA LYS A 127 -9.39 33.71 -21.92
C LYS A 127 -8.98 32.24 -22.02
N ASP A 128 -8.75 31.55 -20.91
CA ASP A 128 -8.37 30.13 -20.91
C ASP A 128 -9.59 29.22 -21.17
N MET A 129 -9.81 28.91 -22.45
CA MET A 129 -10.91 28.05 -22.91
C MET A 129 -10.74 26.59 -22.49
N THR A 130 -9.51 26.11 -22.36
CA THR A 130 -9.20 24.74 -21.93
C THR A 130 -9.63 24.53 -20.49
N SER A 131 -9.33 25.49 -19.60
CA SER A 131 -9.77 25.45 -18.22
C SER A 131 -11.29 25.57 -18.08
N LYS A 132 -11.93 26.42 -18.90
CA LYS A 132 -13.41 26.52 -18.97
C LYS A 132 -14.05 25.18 -19.33
N TYR A 133 -13.51 24.49 -20.34
CA TYR A 133 -13.97 23.15 -20.73
C TYR A 133 -13.73 22.12 -19.61
N GLY A 134 -12.55 22.15 -18.97
CA GLY A 134 -12.22 21.31 -17.82
C GLY A 134 -13.17 21.51 -16.65
N TYR A 135 -13.58 22.76 -16.38
CA TYR A 135 -14.58 23.09 -15.37
C TYR A 135 -15.94 22.49 -15.72
N GLN A 136 -16.44 22.70 -16.95
CA GLN A 136 -17.71 22.12 -17.42
C GLN A 136 -17.74 20.59 -17.31
N ARG A 137 -16.65 19.90 -17.65
CA ARG A 137 -16.52 18.45 -17.50
C ARG A 137 -16.58 18.01 -16.03
N THR A 138 -15.94 18.79 -15.14
CA THR A 138 -15.94 18.55 -13.69
C THR A 138 -17.34 18.73 -13.12
N VAL A 139 -18.02 19.83 -13.43
CA VAL A 139 -19.41 20.11 -13.00
C VAL A 139 -20.37 19.04 -13.52
N SER A 140 -20.22 18.62 -14.77
CA SER A 140 -21.04 17.54 -15.34
C SER A 140 -20.86 16.22 -14.57
N LYS A 141 -19.64 15.91 -14.11
CA LYS A 141 -19.38 14.74 -13.28
C LYS A 141 -20.00 14.88 -11.88
N ILE A 142 -19.89 16.06 -11.25
CA ILE A 142 -20.54 16.38 -9.97
C ILE A 142 -22.04 16.14 -10.06
N ARG A 143 -22.71 16.67 -11.10
CA ARG A 143 -24.16 16.50 -11.31
C ARG A 143 -24.57 15.03 -11.45
N ARG A 144 -23.78 14.23 -12.17
CA ARG A 144 -24.03 12.78 -12.30
C ARG A 144 -23.89 12.05 -10.96
N LEU A 145 -22.83 12.32 -10.20
CA LEU A 145 -22.63 11.71 -8.88
C LEU A 145 -23.70 12.14 -7.88
N ALA A 146 -24.05 13.42 -7.86
CA ALA A 146 -25.14 13.93 -7.04
C ALA A 146 -26.47 13.21 -7.35
N LYS A 147 -26.79 12.99 -8.63
CA LYS A 147 -27.97 12.20 -9.04
C LYS A 147 -27.90 10.76 -8.49
N TYR A 148 -26.74 10.12 -8.57
CA TYR A 148 -26.54 8.77 -8.02
C TYR A 148 -26.72 8.74 -6.49
N TYR A 149 -26.05 9.61 -5.75
CA TYR A 149 -26.12 9.61 -4.29
C TYR A 149 -27.48 10.04 -3.74
N LYS A 150 -28.22 10.89 -4.46
CA LYS A 150 -29.63 11.18 -4.16
C LYS A 150 -30.52 9.94 -4.29
N ARG A 151 -30.25 9.07 -5.27
CA ARG A 151 -30.97 7.81 -5.44
C ARG A 151 -30.63 6.78 -4.37
N VAL A 152 -29.36 6.72 -3.97
CA VAL A 152 -28.87 5.79 -2.91
C VAL A 152 -29.25 6.26 -1.51
N GLY A 153 -29.60 7.54 -1.33
CA GLY A 153 -29.98 8.11 -0.04
C GLY A 153 -28.80 8.62 0.80
N LYS A 154 -27.59 8.72 0.21
CA LYS A 154 -26.43 9.32 0.89
C LYS A 154 -26.43 10.86 0.84
N LEU A 155 -27.29 11.47 0.03
CA LEU A 155 -27.40 12.92 -0.12
C LEU A 155 -28.90 13.33 -0.06
N PRO A 156 -29.25 14.48 0.53
CA PRO A 156 -30.63 14.94 0.54
C PRO A 156 -31.17 15.19 -0.87
N LYS A 157 -32.46 14.90 -1.09
CA LYS A 157 -33.10 15.01 -2.42
C LYS A 157 -33.03 16.42 -3.02
N GLY A 158 -33.06 17.45 -2.17
CA GLY A 158 -32.94 18.86 -2.56
C GLY A 158 -31.51 19.32 -2.88
N TRP A 159 -30.50 18.45 -2.74
CA TRP A 159 -29.11 18.87 -2.98
C TRP A 159 -28.87 19.25 -4.44
N ALA A 160 -28.32 20.45 -4.63
CA ALA A 160 -27.94 21.01 -5.91
C ALA A 160 -26.53 21.61 -5.83
N TYR A 161 -25.82 21.62 -6.96
CA TYR A 161 -24.51 22.24 -7.04
C TYR A 161 -24.66 23.74 -7.25
N SER A 162 -24.15 24.53 -6.30
CA SER A 162 -23.88 25.96 -6.45
C SER A 162 -22.40 26.25 -6.23
N GLU A 163 -21.85 27.22 -6.96
CA GLU A 163 -20.44 27.61 -6.82
C GLU A 163 -20.12 28.17 -5.43
N GLU A 164 -21.05 28.94 -4.87
CA GLU A 164 -20.93 29.55 -3.53
C GLU A 164 -20.94 28.47 -2.45
N GLN A 165 -21.89 27.54 -2.53
CA GLN A 165 -21.98 26.40 -1.61
C GLN A 165 -20.74 25.51 -1.71
N ALA A 166 -20.22 25.28 -2.91
CA ALA A 166 -19.00 24.50 -3.12
C ALA A 166 -17.78 25.17 -2.49
N ALA A 167 -17.69 26.51 -2.52
CA ALA A 167 -16.60 27.24 -1.89
C ALA A 167 -16.64 27.16 -0.36
N ILE A 168 -17.84 27.17 0.25
CA ILE A 168 -18.01 27.04 1.70
C ILE A 168 -17.64 25.63 2.17
N LEU A 169 -18.10 24.59 1.46
CA LEU A 169 -17.87 23.19 1.83
C LEU A 169 -16.41 22.72 1.72
N VAL A 170 -15.58 23.45 0.98
CA VAL A 170 -14.20 23.10 0.68
C VAL A 170 -13.20 23.90 1.52
N LYS A 171 -13.65 24.99 2.15
CA LYS A 171 -12.81 25.85 2.98
C LYS A 171 -12.47 25.18 4.30
#